data_AF-A0A535CAJ5-F1
#
_entry.id   AF-A0A535CAJ5-F1
#
_cell.length_a   1.000
_cell.length_b   1.000
_cell.length_c   1.000
_cell.angle_alpha   90.00
_cell.angle_beta   90.00
_cell.angle_gamma   90.00
#
_symmetry.space_group_name_H-M   'P 1'
#
loop_
_entity.id
_entity.type
_entity.pdbx_description
1 polymer ?
#
loop_
_entity_poly.entity_id
_entity_poly.type
_entity_poly.pdbx_seq_one_letter_code
_entity_poly.pdbx_strand_id
1 'polypeptide(L)'
;MQIGVTFPQNEIGADPIVIRDYAQTVDRPGWQGYTFRQMFHEPFVLFGYLAALTHLEMVPAVIILPQRQTALVAKQAAEVDVLTGGKLRLGIGVGWNPVEY
;
A
#
# COMPACT_ATOMS: atom_id res chain seq x y z
N MET A 1 5.81 -13.23 -17.47
CA MET A 1 6.22 -11.90 -16.95
C MET A 1 5.03 -11.31 -16.22
N GLN A 2 5.20 -10.90 -14.96
CA GLN A 2 4.14 -10.22 -14.18
C GLN A 2 4.35 -8.70 -14.31
N ILE A 3 3.29 -7.95 -14.60
CA ILE A 3 3.31 -6.49 -14.71
C ILE A 3 2.40 -5.96 -13.60
N GLY A 4 2.92 -5.05 -12.79
CA GLY A 4 2.18 -4.37 -11.73
C GLY A 4 2.31 -2.86 -11.86
N VAL A 5 1.42 -2.12 -11.21
CA VAL A 5 1.42 -0.66 -11.17
C VAL A 5 1.56 -0.20 -9.73
N THR A 6 2.41 0.80 -9.50
CA THR A 6 2.52 1.44 -8.19
C THR A 6 1.24 2.21 -7.90
N PHE A 7 0.73 2.08 -6.68
CA PHE A 7 -0.40 2.87 -6.21
C PHE A 7 0.09 4.27 -5.78
N PRO A 8 -0.30 5.35 -6.48
CA PRO A 8 0.23 6.67 -6.30
C PRO A 8 -0.63 7.37 -5.25
N GLN A 9 -0.48 6.90 -4.02
CA GLN A 9 -1.22 7.39 -2.87
C GLN A 9 -0.89 8.85 -2.56
N ASN A 10 0.32 9.31 -2.92
CA ASN A 10 0.71 10.70 -2.69
C ASN A 10 0.05 11.68 -3.67
N GLU A 11 -0.53 11.16 -4.75
CA GLU A 11 -0.95 11.92 -5.91
C GLU A 11 -2.47 11.99 -6.04
N ILE A 12 -3.17 10.96 -5.57
CA ILE A 12 -4.63 10.88 -5.62
C ILE A 12 -5.30 11.19 -4.29
N GLY A 13 -4.49 11.39 -3.25
CA GLY A 13 -4.95 11.63 -1.91
C GLY A 13 -5.63 10.41 -1.29
N ALA A 14 -6.47 10.68 -0.30
CA ALA A 14 -7.05 9.69 0.59
C ALA A 14 -8.54 9.39 0.30
N ASP A 15 -9.11 9.86 -0.81
CA ASP A 15 -10.52 9.62 -1.12
C ASP A 15 -10.74 8.16 -1.57
N PRO A 16 -11.53 7.34 -0.85
CA PRO A 16 -11.78 5.94 -1.21
C PRO A 16 -12.32 5.72 -2.64
N ILE A 17 -13.08 6.68 -3.19
CA ILE A 17 -13.64 6.60 -4.54
C ILE A 17 -12.53 6.74 -5.58
N VAL A 18 -11.64 7.73 -5.40
CA VAL A 18 -10.52 7.96 -6.32
C VAL A 18 -9.51 6.81 -6.28
N ILE A 19 -9.32 6.23 -5.09
CA ILE A 19 -8.48 5.03 -4.89
C ILE A 19 -9.05 3.84 -5.66
N ARG A 20 -10.34 3.57 -5.54
CA ARG A 20 -11.03 2.51 -6.30
C ARG A 20 -10.88 2.72 -7.80
N ASP A 21 -11.14 3.94 -8.28
CA ASP A 21 -11.12 4.23 -9.71
C ASP A 21 -9.69 4.11 -10.28
N TYR A 22 -8.67 4.55 -9.54
CA TYR A 22 -7.27 4.35 -9.96
C TYR A 22 -6.90 2.88 -10.08
N ALA A 23 -7.34 2.03 -9.15
CA ALA A 23 -7.10 0.60 -9.23
C ALA A 23 -7.67 -0.05 -10.51
N GLN A 24 -8.50 0.68 -11.27
CA GLN A 24 -9.19 0.21 -12.46
C GLN A 24 -8.63 0.75 -13.80
N THR A 25 -7.85 1.86 -13.88
CA THR A 25 -7.62 2.56 -15.18
C THR A 25 -6.27 3.29 -15.45
N VAL A 26 -5.09 2.78 -15.09
CA VAL A 26 -3.85 3.61 -14.94
C VAL A 26 -3.12 4.11 -16.23
N ASP A 27 -2.94 5.44 -16.34
CA ASP A 27 -1.77 6.18 -16.92
C ASP A 27 -1.64 7.60 -16.28
N ARG A 28 -0.42 8.19 -16.17
CA ARG A 28 -0.19 9.56 -15.62
C ARG A 28 1.07 10.31 -16.10
N PRO A 29 0.91 11.37 -16.93
CA PRO A 29 1.95 12.35 -17.23
C PRO A 29 2.05 13.48 -16.18
N GLY A 30 3.26 13.89 -15.79
CA GLY A 30 3.51 15.18 -15.09
C GLY A 30 3.76 15.17 -13.57
N TRP A 31 4.09 14.02 -12.98
CA TRP A 31 4.30 13.92 -11.52
C TRP A 31 5.61 14.55 -11.01
N GLN A 32 5.57 15.19 -9.83
CA GLN A 32 6.66 16.01 -9.25
C GLN A 32 7.04 15.64 -7.79
N GLY A 33 6.44 14.62 -7.17
CA GLY A 33 6.75 14.22 -5.77
C GLY A 33 5.65 14.54 -4.73
N TYR A 34 5.96 14.34 -3.44
CA TYR A 34 5.05 14.55 -2.30
C TYR A 34 5.70 15.32 -1.14
N THR A 35 4.89 15.84 -0.21
CA THR A 35 5.34 16.57 1.00
C THR A 35 4.67 16.03 2.26
N PHE A 36 5.06 16.53 3.43
CA PHE A 36 4.47 16.15 4.73
C PHE A 36 2.99 16.57 4.92
N ARG A 37 2.47 17.41 4.02
CA ARG A 37 1.07 17.89 4.08
C ARG A 37 0.09 16.89 3.44
N GLN A 38 0.59 15.96 2.64
CA GLN A 38 -0.23 14.92 2.02
C GLN A 38 -0.59 13.86 3.07
N MET A 39 -1.86 13.46 3.09
CA MET A 39 -2.35 12.39 3.94
C MET A 39 -2.23 11.05 3.25
N PHE A 40 -1.81 10.04 4.01
CA PHE A 40 -1.65 8.67 3.57
C PHE A 40 -2.55 7.76 4.40
N HIS A 41 -3.17 6.78 3.75
CA HIS A 41 -3.79 5.68 4.48
C HIS A 41 -2.73 4.71 4.93
N GLU A 42 -2.96 4.15 6.10
CA GLU A 42 -2.17 3.03 6.60
C GLU A 42 -2.29 1.85 5.59
N PRO A 43 -1.17 1.29 5.11
CA PRO A 43 -1.18 0.31 4.01
C PRO A 43 -2.03 -0.95 4.25
N PHE A 44 -2.02 -1.52 5.45
CA PHE A 44 -2.80 -2.73 5.73
C PHE A 44 -4.30 -2.42 5.85
N VAL A 45 -4.67 -1.27 6.39
CA VAL A 45 -6.06 -0.80 6.38
C VAL A 45 -6.54 -0.58 4.93
N LEU A 46 -5.72 0.10 4.12
CA LEU A 46 -6.04 0.32 2.71
C LEU A 46 -6.18 -0.99 1.94
N PHE A 47 -5.24 -1.92 2.13
CA PHE A 47 -5.30 -3.22 1.45
C PHE A 47 -6.49 -4.06 1.92
N GLY A 48 -6.85 -4.01 3.20
CA GLY A 48 -8.07 -4.64 3.70
C GLY A 48 -9.33 -4.09 3.02
N TYR A 49 -9.41 -2.77 2.82
CA TYR A 49 -10.50 -2.15 2.06
C TYR A 49 -10.51 -2.59 0.58
N LEU A 50 -9.34 -2.55 -0.08
CA LEU A 50 -9.21 -2.94 -1.48
C LEU A 50 -9.46 -4.43 -1.71
N ALA A 51 -9.19 -5.30 -0.73
CA ALA A 51 -9.40 -6.74 -0.84
C ALA A 51 -10.86 -7.09 -1.15
N ALA A 52 -11.81 -6.25 -0.69
CA ALA A 52 -13.23 -6.41 -0.99
C ALA A 52 -13.63 -5.91 -2.39
N LEU A 53 -12.79 -5.12 -3.06
CA LEU A 53 -13.12 -4.40 -4.29
C LEU A 53 -12.40 -4.95 -5.53
N THR A 54 -11.35 -5.75 -5.35
CA THR A 54 -10.53 -6.25 -6.45
C THR A 54 -9.89 -7.61 -6.17
N HIS A 55 -9.47 -8.29 -7.23
CA HIS A 55 -8.75 -9.57 -7.18
C HIS A 55 -7.26 -9.43 -7.56
N LEU A 56 -6.74 -8.20 -7.50
CA LEU A 56 -5.34 -7.90 -7.79
C LEU A 56 -4.40 -8.43 -6.71
N GLU A 57 -3.16 -8.72 -7.11
CA GLU A 57 -2.05 -8.93 -6.19
C GLU A 57 -1.66 -7.59 -5.57
N MET A 58 -1.50 -7.56 -4.24
CA MET A 58 -1.16 -6.35 -3.50
C MET A 58 0.24 -6.47 -2.94
N VAL A 59 1.06 -5.44 -3.19
CA VAL A 59 2.44 -5.38 -2.75
C VAL A 59 2.70 -3.99 -2.17
N PRO A 60 3.02 -3.85 -0.87
CA PRO A 60 3.48 -2.58 -0.35
C PRO A 60 4.91 -2.29 -0.83
N ALA A 61 5.16 -1.05 -1.22
CA ALA A 61 6.46 -0.58 -1.72
C ALA A 61 6.82 0.74 -1.01
N VAL A 62 7.24 0.73 0.26
CA VAL A 62 7.62 -0.42 1.08
C VAL A 62 7.15 -0.23 2.53
N ILE A 63 6.91 -1.31 3.28
CA ILE A 63 6.73 -1.20 4.73
C ILE A 63 8.09 -1.07 5.40
N ILE A 64 8.34 0.06 6.09
CA ILE A 64 9.47 0.19 7.00
C ILE A 64 9.20 -0.66 8.24
N LEU A 65 9.80 -1.85 8.29
CA LEU A 65 9.42 -2.87 9.25
C LEU A 65 9.82 -2.55 10.70
N PRO A 66 11.02 -1.97 10.99
CA PRO A 66 11.43 -1.69 12.37
C PRO A 66 10.51 -0.73 13.13
N GLN A 67 9.83 0.18 12.43
CA GLN A 67 8.85 1.09 13.04
C GLN A 67 7.56 0.40 13.49
N ARG A 68 7.40 -0.91 13.25
CA ARG A 68 6.17 -1.64 13.55
C ARG A 68 6.40 -2.71 14.60
N GLN A 69 5.42 -2.84 15.49
CA GLN A 69 5.41 -3.94 16.44
C GLN A 69 5.28 -5.28 15.70
N THR A 70 6.25 -6.18 15.91
CA THR A 70 6.43 -7.42 15.12
C THR A 70 5.17 -8.30 15.05
N ALA A 71 4.50 -8.52 16.18
CA ALA A 71 3.33 -9.39 16.23
C ALA A 71 2.12 -8.72 15.55
N LEU A 72 1.96 -7.41 15.69
CA LEU A 72 0.90 -6.64 15.08
C LEU A 72 1.03 -6.63 13.55
N VAL A 73 2.23 -6.33 13.01
CA VAL A 73 2.42 -6.32 11.56
C VAL A 73 2.25 -7.72 10.96
N ALA A 74 2.69 -8.77 11.66
CA ALA A 74 2.44 -10.15 11.23
C ALA A 74 0.94 -10.47 11.20
N LYS A 75 0.19 -10.07 12.23
CA LYS A 75 -1.27 -10.26 12.29
C LYS A 75 -1.98 -9.50 11.15
N GLN A 76 -1.62 -8.24 10.92
CA GLN A 76 -2.21 -7.41 9.87
C GLN A 76 -1.93 -7.98 8.47
N ALA A 77 -0.68 -8.40 8.21
CA ALA A 77 -0.32 -9.02 6.95
C ALA A 77 -1.08 -10.33 6.73
N ALA A 78 -1.19 -11.18 7.76
CA ALA A 78 -1.94 -12.43 7.67
C ALA A 78 -3.44 -12.19 7.35
N GLU A 79 -4.07 -11.19 7.97
CA GLU A 79 -5.47 -10.85 7.67
C GLU A 79 -5.65 -10.38 6.22
N VAL A 80 -4.77 -9.51 5.72
CA VAL A 80 -4.84 -9.06 4.32
C VAL A 80 -4.60 -10.24 3.36
N ASP A 81 -3.69 -11.14 3.67
CA ASP A 81 -3.45 -12.34 2.85
C ASP A 81 -4.70 -13.23 2.79
N VAL A 82 -5.36 -13.47 3.92
CA VAL A 82 -6.63 -14.22 3.98
C VAL A 82 -7.74 -13.51 3.20
N LEU A 83 -7.93 -12.20 3.40
CA LEU A 83 -8.99 -11.43 2.74
C LEU A 83 -8.80 -11.34 1.21
N THR A 84 -7.55 -11.36 0.75
CA THR A 84 -7.22 -11.34 -0.68
C THR A 84 -7.14 -12.74 -1.30
N GLY A 85 -7.27 -13.80 -0.50
CA GLY A 85 -7.18 -15.19 -0.98
C GLY A 85 -5.76 -15.59 -1.38
N GLY A 86 -4.74 -15.19 -0.62
CA GLY A 86 -3.34 -15.52 -0.86
C GLY A 86 -2.62 -14.57 -1.84
N LYS A 87 -3.14 -13.35 -2.03
CA LYS A 87 -2.66 -12.39 -3.02
C LYS A 87 -1.90 -11.21 -2.41
N LEU A 88 -1.45 -11.34 -1.16
CA LEU A 88 -0.52 -10.38 -0.57
C LEU A 88 0.92 -10.84 -0.80
N ARG A 89 1.78 -9.92 -1.24
CA ARG A 89 3.23 -10.08 -1.10
C ARG A 89 3.75 -9.00 -0.18
N LEU A 90 4.30 -9.40 0.96
CA LEU A 90 4.74 -8.45 1.97
C LEU A 90 6.11 -7.86 1.61
N GLY A 91 6.11 -6.71 0.95
CA GLY A 91 7.29 -5.90 0.68
C GLY A 91 7.74 -5.12 1.92
N ILE A 92 8.95 -5.39 2.40
CA ILE A 92 9.53 -4.77 3.61
C ILE A 92 10.85 -4.09 3.33
N GLY A 93 11.15 -3.08 4.13
CA GLY A 93 12.38 -2.30 4.12
C GLY A 93 12.90 -2.14 5.53
N VAL A 94 14.22 -2.03 5.64
CA VAL A 94 14.92 -1.89 6.93
C VAL A 94 14.97 -0.45 7.44
N GLY A 95 14.45 0.51 6.67
CA GLY A 95 14.62 1.94 6.93
C GLY A 95 15.89 2.52 6.30
N TRP A 96 15.88 3.82 6.02
CA TRP A 96 16.98 4.59 5.45
C TRP A 96 17.33 5.84 6.28
N ASN A 97 16.46 6.24 7.24
CA ASN A 97 16.65 7.40 8.10
C ASN A 97 16.74 6.98 9.57
N PRO A 98 17.56 7.63 10.42
CA PRO A 98 17.56 7.41 11.87
C PRO A 98 16.18 7.31 12.55
N VAL A 99 15.17 8.04 12.08
CA VAL A 99 13.81 7.96 12.65
C VAL A 99 13.02 6.71 12.25
N GLU A 100 13.58 5.90 11.35
CA GLU A 100 13.01 4.66 10.83
C GLU A 100 13.47 3.39 11.56
N TYR A 101 14.26 3.57 12.62
CA TYR A 101 14.74 2.53 13.54
C TYR A 101 14.20 2.76 14.95
#